data_AF-A0A9D7LLC7-F1
#
_entry.id   AF-A0A9D7LLC7-F1
#
_cell.length_a   1.000
_cell.length_b   1.000
_cell.length_c   1.000
_cell.angle_alpha   90.00
_cell.angle_beta   90.00
_cell.angle_gamma   90.00
#
_symmetry.space_group_name_H-M   'P 1'
#
loop_
_entity.id
_entity.type
_entity.pdbx_description
1 polymer ?
#
loop_
_entity_poly.entity_id
_entity_poly.type
_entity_poly.pdbx_seq_one_letter_code
_entity_poly.pdbx_strand_id
1 'polypeptide(L)'
;MGSLSTESFAQFLDSLKKAGIAISKEAELRERLAEAQRWRYAFQTLAANGRTIGICFEDHSDGRNEAEISRAFDEFHFPEKTRAVFSANLKH
;
A
#
# COMPACT_ATOMS: atom_id res chain seq x y z
N MET A 1 -20.39 10.75 13.26
CA MET A 1 -19.61 11.10 12.05
C MET A 1 -18.13 10.97 12.40
N GLY A 2 -17.34 10.11 11.73
CA GLY A 2 -15.87 10.18 11.85
C GLY A 2 -15.02 8.92 11.62
N SER A 3 -15.48 7.70 11.87
CA SER A 3 -14.55 6.54 11.97
C SER A 3 -14.30 5.72 10.69
N LEU A 4 -14.69 6.18 9.50
CA LEU A 4 -14.54 5.36 8.29
C LEU A 4 -13.12 5.31 7.72
N SER A 5 -12.17 6.09 8.25
CA SER A 5 -10.86 6.26 7.60
C SER A 5 -9.77 5.33 8.12
N THR A 6 -9.85 4.85 9.36
CA THR A 6 -8.75 4.09 10.00
C THR A 6 -8.82 2.60 9.72
N GLU A 7 -10.02 2.05 9.63
CA GLU A 7 -10.24 0.61 9.41
C GLU A 7 -9.81 0.20 7.99
N SER A 8 -10.09 1.02 6.98
CA SER A 8 -9.81 0.67 5.58
C SER A 8 -8.32 0.60 5.22
N PHE A 9 -7.47 1.51 5.71
CA PHE A 9 -6.03 1.41 5.37
C PHE A 9 -5.35 0.26 6.12
N ALA A 10 -5.75 -0.01 7.37
CA ALA A 10 -5.15 -1.09 8.16
C ALA A 10 -5.48 -2.45 7.54
N GLN A 11 -6.73 -2.64 7.09
CA GLN A 11 -7.14 -3.83 6.34
C GLN A 11 -6.38 -3.95 5.01
N PHE A 12 -6.17 -2.86 4.29
CA PHE A 12 -5.40 -2.88 3.06
C PHE A 12 -3.94 -3.32 3.28
N LEU A 13 -3.27 -2.78 4.31
CA LEU A 13 -1.90 -3.18 4.67
C LEU A 13 -1.85 -4.64 5.14
N ASP A 14 -2.87 -5.11 5.85
CA ASP A 14 -3.00 -6.51 6.24
C ASP A 14 -3.16 -7.43 5.01
N SER A 15 -3.95 -7.02 4.01
CA SER A 15 -4.08 -7.75 2.75
C SER A 15 -2.77 -7.79 1.95
N LEU A 16 -2.00 -6.69 1.92
CA LEU A 16 -0.67 -6.68 1.30
C LEU A 16 0.29 -7.65 2.02
N LYS A 17 0.29 -7.66 3.35
CA LYS A 17 1.09 -8.61 4.13
C LYS A 17 0.66 -10.05 3.93
N LYS A 18 -0.65 -10.31 3.83
CA LYS A 18 -1.20 -11.64 3.52
C LYS A 18 -0.82 -12.12 2.13
N ALA A 19 -0.76 -11.21 1.16
CA ALA A 19 -0.19 -11.54 -0.13
C ALA A 19 1.27 -11.99 0.07
N GLY A 20 2.05 -11.29 0.89
CA GLY A 20 3.48 -11.57 1.10
C GLY A 20 4.36 -10.37 0.75
N ILE A 21 3.77 -9.17 0.76
CA ILE A 21 4.49 -7.91 0.64
C ILE A 21 5.07 -7.56 2.01
N ALA A 22 6.40 -7.48 2.07
CA ALA A 22 7.10 -6.90 3.21
C ALA A 22 7.10 -5.38 3.08
N ILE A 23 6.65 -4.70 4.13
CA ILE A 23 6.59 -3.23 4.19
C ILE A 23 7.71 -2.74 5.10
N SER A 24 8.74 -2.16 4.52
CA SER A 24 9.79 -1.48 5.26
C SER A 24 9.26 -0.17 5.85
N LYS A 25 9.53 0.06 7.14
CA LYS A 25 9.02 1.21 7.91
C LYS A 25 7.48 1.32 7.95
N GLU A 26 6.80 0.20 8.19
CA GLU A 26 5.32 0.16 8.31
C GLU A 26 4.79 1.19 9.33
N ALA A 27 5.48 1.41 10.46
CA ALA A 27 5.07 2.40 11.45
C ALA A 27 4.96 3.81 10.86
N GLU A 28 6.01 4.29 10.17
CA GLU A 28 5.99 5.61 9.51
C GLU A 28 4.95 5.68 8.39
N LEU A 29 4.78 4.61 7.61
CA LEU A 29 3.72 4.55 6.59
C LEU A 29 2.35 4.72 7.25
N ARG A 30 2.10 3.96 8.31
CA ARG A 30 0.82 3.91 9.02
C ARG A 30 0.52 5.25 9.68
N GLU A 31 1.51 5.88 10.29
CA GLU A 31 1.39 7.22 10.86
C GLU A 31 1.03 8.24 9.78
N ARG A 32 1.73 8.24 8.64
CA ARG A 32 1.43 9.17 7.54
C ARG A 32 0.05 8.95 6.93
N LEU A 33 -0.38 7.70 6.84
CA LEU A 33 -1.72 7.35 6.38
C LEU A 33 -2.80 7.76 7.39
N ALA A 34 -2.54 7.61 8.69
CA ALA A 34 -3.46 8.00 9.76
C ALA A 34 -3.54 9.53 9.95
N GLU A 35 -2.43 10.24 9.80
CA GLU A 35 -2.36 11.71 9.82
C GLU A 35 -3.03 12.32 8.59
N ALA A 36 -2.93 11.66 7.44
CA ALA A 36 -3.56 12.16 6.22
C ALA A 36 -5.09 11.99 6.29
N GLN A 37 -5.80 13.13 6.29
CA GLN A 37 -7.26 13.17 6.13
C GLN A 37 -7.75 12.40 4.88
N ARG A 38 -6.86 12.20 3.89
CA ARG A 38 -7.06 11.33 2.72
C ARG A 38 -5.90 10.36 2.55
N TRP A 39 -5.90 9.29 3.34
CA TRP A 39 -4.89 8.22 3.27
C TRP A 39 -4.72 7.64 1.85
N ARG A 40 -5.76 7.54 1.01
CA ARG A 40 -5.65 7.05 -0.37
C ARG A 40 -4.69 7.89 -1.23
N TYR A 41 -4.73 9.22 -1.09
CA TYR A 41 -3.83 10.12 -1.82
C TYR A 41 -2.42 10.11 -1.23
N ALA A 42 -2.31 10.04 0.10
CA ALA A 42 -1.02 9.86 0.75
C ALA A 42 -0.38 8.54 0.30
N PHE A 43 -1.14 7.44 0.28
CA PHE A 43 -0.69 6.14 -0.21
C PHE A 43 -0.23 6.20 -1.66
N GLN A 44 -1.01 6.79 -2.57
CA GLN A 44 -0.57 6.94 -3.97
C GLN A 44 0.75 7.71 -4.07
N THR A 45 0.90 8.77 -3.27
CA THR A 45 2.13 9.57 -3.21
C THR A 45 3.28 8.76 -2.60
N LEU A 46 3.03 7.93 -1.60
CA LEU A 46 3.99 7.04 -0.93
C LEU A 46 4.33 5.81 -1.78
N ALA A 47 3.43 5.31 -2.60
CA ALA A 47 3.73 4.24 -3.55
C ALA A 47 4.68 4.76 -4.65
N ALA A 48 4.51 6.02 -5.07
CA ALA A 48 5.36 6.66 -6.06
C ALA A 48 6.68 7.23 -5.49
N ASN A 49 6.65 7.78 -4.27
CA ASN A 49 7.76 8.53 -3.65
C ASN A 49 8.24 7.94 -2.32
N GLY A 50 7.66 6.83 -1.85
CA GLY A 50 7.98 6.22 -0.55
C GLY A 50 9.45 5.82 -0.45
N ARG A 51 10.04 5.44 -1.59
CA ARG A 51 11.46 5.14 -1.71
C ARG A 51 12.36 6.32 -1.28
N THR A 52 11.91 7.56 -1.49
CA THR A 52 12.62 8.78 -1.08
C THR A 52 12.66 8.97 0.43
N ILE A 53 11.67 8.44 1.16
CA ILE A 53 11.60 8.50 2.63
C ILE A 53 11.96 7.16 3.31
N GLY A 54 12.43 6.19 2.52
CA GLY A 54 12.87 4.87 2.99
C GLY A 54 11.75 3.86 3.21
N ILE A 55 10.52 4.17 2.77
CA ILE A 55 9.41 3.21 2.75
C ILE A 55 9.50 2.42 1.45
N CYS A 56 9.80 1.13 1.57
CA CYS A 56 9.89 0.21 0.44
C CYS A 56 8.90 -0.92 0.62
N PHE A 57 8.31 -1.35 -0.49
CA PHE A 57 7.51 -2.56 -0.56
C PHE A 57 8.36 -3.61 -1.28
N GLU A 58 8.49 -4.77 -0.65
CA GLU A 58 9.29 -5.89 -1.15
C GLU A 58 8.35 -7.08 -1.38
N ASP A 59 8.33 -7.60 -2.61
CA ASP A 59 7.60 -8.81 -2.94
C ASP A 59 8.49 -10.03 -2.70
N HIS A 60 8.20 -10.77 -1.63
CA HIS A 60 8.93 -12.01 -1.32
C HIS A 60 8.39 -13.22 -2.10
N SER A 61 7.35 -13.05 -2.92
CA SER A 61 6.62 -14.16 -3.56
C SER A 61 7.03 -14.43 -5.01
N ASP A 62 8.15 -13.87 -5.49
CA ASP A 62 8.68 -14.10 -6.85
C ASP A 62 7.62 -13.83 -7.95
N GLY A 63 6.77 -12.82 -7.73
CA GLY A 63 5.77 -12.37 -8.69
C GLY A 63 4.42 -13.10 -8.61
N ARG A 64 4.28 -14.14 -7.78
CA ARG A 64 2.98 -14.84 -7.57
C ARG A 64 1.93 -13.97 -6.89
N ASN A 65 2.38 -12.93 -6.20
CA ASN A 65 1.52 -12.04 -5.44
C ASN A 65 0.90 -10.92 -6.26
N GLU A 66 1.35 -10.71 -7.49
CA GLU A 66 0.81 -9.61 -8.29
C GLU A 66 -0.73 -9.73 -8.40
N ALA A 67 -1.27 -10.94 -8.49
CA ALA A 67 -2.71 -11.20 -8.49
C ALA A 67 -3.40 -10.86 -7.16
N GLU A 68 -2.77 -11.16 -6.01
CA GLU A 68 -3.31 -10.87 -4.67
C GLU A 68 -3.26 -9.36 -4.38
N ILE A 69 -2.16 -8.71 -4.77
CA ILE A 69 -2.03 -7.24 -4.74
C ILE A 69 -3.09 -6.63 -5.65
N SER A 70 -3.27 -7.15 -6.86
CA SER A 70 -4.32 -6.70 -7.78
C SER A 70 -5.70 -6.74 -7.14
N ARG A 71 -6.00 -7.86 -6.48
CA ARG A 71 -7.28 -8.10 -5.80
C ARG A 71 -7.48 -7.14 -4.63
N ALA A 72 -6.45 -6.90 -3.83
CA ALA A 72 -6.50 -5.89 -2.77
C ALA A 72 -6.77 -4.50 -3.37
N PHE A 73 -6.01 -4.07 -4.37
CA PHE A 73 -6.23 -2.75 -4.98
C PHE A 73 -7.64 -2.60 -5.59
N ASP A 74 -8.19 -3.64 -6.20
CA ASP A 74 -9.55 -3.68 -6.73
C ASP A 74 -10.61 -3.57 -5.62
N GLU A 75 -10.46 -4.36 -4.54
CA GLU A 75 -11.34 -4.35 -3.36
C GLU A 75 -11.40 -2.97 -2.69
N PHE A 76 -10.28 -2.25 -2.69
CA PHE A 76 -10.18 -0.90 -2.12
C PHE A 76 -10.48 0.23 -3.13
N HIS A 77 -10.91 -0.10 -4.35
CA HIS A 77 -11.22 0.82 -5.45
C HIS A 77 -10.07 1.78 -5.79
N PHE A 78 -8.83 1.28 -5.77
CA PHE A 78 -7.70 2.07 -6.26
C PHE A 78 -7.66 2.06 -7.80
N PRO A 79 -7.34 3.19 -8.44
CA PRO A 79 -7.20 3.23 -9.87
C PRO A 79 -5.97 2.41 -10.31
N GLU A 80 -6.08 1.73 -11.46
CA GLU A 80 -5.01 0.90 -12.04
C GLU A 80 -3.68 1.63 -12.16
N LYS A 81 -3.71 2.95 -12.40
CA LYS A 81 -2.50 3.78 -12.45
C LYS A 81 -1.70 3.73 -11.14
N THR A 82 -2.37 3.76 -9.98
CA THR A 82 -1.70 3.66 -8.67
C THR A 82 -1.09 2.29 -8.49
N ARG A 83 -1.83 1.25 -8.88
CA ARG A 83 -1.37 -0.14 -8.81
C ARG A 83 -0.16 -0.36 -9.71
N ALA A 84 -0.19 0.09 -10.96
CA ALA A 84 0.92 -0.03 -11.89
C ALA A 84 2.18 0.68 -11.37
N VAL A 85 2.02 1.88 -10.79
CA VAL A 85 3.14 2.58 -10.15
C VAL A 85 3.65 1.81 -8.94
N PHE A 86 2.76 1.24 -8.12
CA PHE A 86 3.14 0.43 -6.97
C PHE A 86 3.90 -0.85 -7.38
N SER A 87 3.34 -1.64 -8.31
CA SER A 87 3.99 -2.83 -8.89
C SER A 87 5.33 -2.51 -9.54
N ALA A 88 5.48 -1.36 -10.20
CA ALA A 88 6.75 -0.94 -10.78
C ALA A 88 7.80 -0.53 -9.72
N ASN A 89 7.36 -0.13 -8.52
CA ASN A 89 8.24 0.25 -7.42
C ASN A 89 8.48 -0.88 -6.40
N LEU A 90 7.75 -1.99 -6.52
CA LEU A 90 7.97 -3.20 -5.75
C LEU A 90 9.35 -3.77 -6.10
N LYS A 91 10.15 -4.03 -5.06
CA LYS A 91 11.40 -4.76 -5.21
C LYS A 91 11.12 -6.26 -5.17
N HIS A 92 11.60 -6.98 -6.17
CA HIS A 92 11.83 -8.43 -6.11
C HIS A 92 13.16 -8.74 -5.41
#